data_AF-A0A0G4L9I1-F1
#
_entry.id   AF-A0A0G4L9I1-F1
#
_cell.length_a   1.000
_cell.length_b   1.000
_cell.length_c   1.000
_cell.angle_alpha   90.00
_cell.angle_beta   90.00
_cell.angle_gamma   90.00
#
_symmetry.space_group_name_H-M   'P 1'
#
loop_
_entity.id
_entity.type
_entity.pdbx_description
1 polymer ?
#
loop_
_entity_poly.entity_id
_entity_poly.type
_entity_poly.pdbx_seq_one_letter_code
_entity_poly.pdbx_strand_id
1 'polypeptide(L)'
;TWEDPNVIHPETKAKGDNDPLDVCEIGELVGYTGQVKQVKVLGVMALLDEEETDWKVIVIDVNDPLAPKLNDVEDVERHLPGLLRATNEWFRIYKIPDGKPENQFAFTGECKNKKYAMDVVREAAEAWDRLITGKTQPGGIST
;
A
#
# COMPACT_ATOMS: atom_id res chain seq x y z
N THR A 1 4.97 -7.48 -7.75
CA THR A 1 5.23 -6.03 -7.64
C THR A 1 6.53 -5.86 -6.89
N TRP A 2 7.15 -4.69 -6.99
CA TRP A 2 8.38 -4.35 -6.29
C TRP A 2 8.51 -2.83 -6.16
N GLU A 3 8.76 -2.35 -4.96
CA GLU A 3 9.11 -0.97 -4.67
C GLU A 3 10.61 -0.77 -4.87
N ASP A 4 11.00 -0.31 -6.07
CA ASP A 4 12.40 -0.24 -6.50
C ASP A 4 13.23 0.75 -5.65
N PRO A 5 14.21 0.30 -4.85
CA PRO A 5 15.03 1.18 -4.01
C PRO A 5 16.04 1.99 -4.82
N ASN A 6 16.17 1.74 -6.13
CA ASN A 6 17.05 2.49 -7.01
C ASN A 6 16.40 3.78 -7.53
N VAL A 7 15.10 3.98 -7.30
CA VAL A 7 14.33 5.12 -7.80
C VAL A 7 13.78 5.92 -6.63
N ILE A 8 13.89 7.25 -6.70
CA ILE A 8 13.23 8.16 -5.76
C ILE A 8 11.84 8.49 -6.30
N HIS A 9 10.80 8.17 -5.55
CA HIS A 9 9.44 8.43 -5.96
C HIS A 9 9.12 9.94 -5.86
N PRO A 10 8.51 10.55 -6.90
CA PRO A 10 8.39 12.00 -6.98
C PRO A 10 7.54 12.64 -5.87
N GLU A 11 6.55 11.93 -5.33
CA GLU A 11 5.62 12.48 -4.35
C GLU A 11 6.09 12.31 -2.89
N THR A 12 6.76 11.20 -2.59
CA THR A 12 7.31 10.92 -1.25
C THR A 12 8.71 11.50 -1.07
N LYS A 13 9.44 11.74 -2.18
CA LYS A 13 10.86 12.13 -2.18
C LYS A 13 11.78 11.10 -1.51
N ALA A 14 11.31 9.87 -1.40
CA ALA A 14 12.00 8.74 -0.79
C ALA A 14 12.20 7.61 -1.82
N LYS A 15 13.12 6.69 -1.52
CA LYS A 15 13.31 5.45 -2.31
C LYS A 15 12.26 4.41 -1.94
N GLY A 16 12.00 3.41 -2.78
CA GLY A 16 11.20 2.24 -2.36
C GLY A 16 11.90 1.44 -1.26
N ASP A 17 11.11 0.76 -0.44
CA ASP A 17 11.55 -0.10 0.69
C ASP A 17 12.15 -1.46 0.26
N ASN A 18 12.24 -1.70 -1.06
CA ASN A 18 12.77 -2.91 -1.67
C ASN A 18 11.88 -4.17 -1.52
N ASP A 19 10.61 -4.02 -1.11
CA ASP A 19 9.65 -5.12 -0.96
C ASP A 19 8.53 -5.07 -2.03
N PRO A 20 7.69 -6.11 -2.15
CA PRO A 20 6.44 -6.00 -2.90
C PRO A 20 5.48 -5.02 -2.23
N LEU A 21 4.69 -4.27 -3.02
CA LEU A 21 3.62 -3.41 -2.49
C LEU A 21 2.77 -4.08 -1.41
N ASP A 22 2.56 -3.35 -0.32
CA ASP A 22 1.74 -3.77 0.80
C ASP A 22 0.25 -3.51 0.60
N VAL A 23 -0.57 -4.36 1.23
CA VAL A 23 -2.01 -4.36 1.04
C VAL A 23 -2.75 -4.48 2.38
N CYS A 24 -3.70 -3.58 2.61
CA CYS A 24 -4.69 -3.66 3.68
C CYS A 24 -6.04 -4.13 3.10
N GLU A 25 -6.41 -5.37 3.38
CA GLU A 25 -7.71 -5.93 2.99
C GLU A 25 -8.76 -5.61 4.08
N ILE A 26 -9.86 -4.98 3.69
CA ILE A 26 -10.85 -4.40 4.63
C ILE A 26 -12.17 -5.17 4.73
N GLY A 27 -12.25 -6.37 4.15
CA GLY A 27 -13.41 -7.25 4.24
C GLY A 27 -13.64 -7.79 5.64
N GLU A 28 -14.83 -8.32 5.88
CA GLU A 28 -15.25 -8.79 7.20
C GLU A 28 -14.58 -10.13 7.61
N LEU A 29 -14.13 -10.91 6.64
CA LEU A 29 -13.54 -12.23 6.87
C LEU A 29 -12.04 -12.14 7.13
N VAL A 30 -11.64 -12.57 8.33
CA VAL A 30 -10.23 -12.72 8.71
C VAL A 30 -9.55 -13.76 7.81
N GLY A 31 -8.55 -13.32 7.04
CA GLY A 31 -7.73 -14.20 6.22
C GLY A 31 -6.76 -15.06 7.04
N TYR A 32 -6.02 -15.94 6.36
CA TYR A 32 -4.95 -16.74 6.97
C TYR A 32 -3.63 -16.56 6.22
N THR A 33 -2.50 -16.75 6.94
CA THR A 33 -1.16 -16.63 6.35
C THR A 33 -0.99 -17.62 5.20
N GLY A 34 -0.56 -17.10 4.03
CA GLY A 34 -0.42 -17.89 2.81
C GLY A 34 -1.70 -18.03 1.98
N GLN A 35 -2.82 -17.44 2.40
CA GLN A 35 -4.03 -17.38 1.58
C GLN A 35 -3.85 -16.46 0.39
N VAL A 36 -4.30 -16.89 -0.79
CA VAL A 36 -4.43 -16.04 -1.98
C VAL A 36 -5.90 -15.69 -2.17
N LYS A 37 -6.23 -14.39 -2.07
CA LYS A 37 -7.58 -13.85 -2.25
C LYS A 37 -7.64 -13.02 -3.53
N GLN A 38 -8.79 -13.02 -4.20
CA GLN A 38 -9.06 -12.06 -5.27
C GLN A 38 -9.58 -10.78 -4.62
N VAL A 39 -8.96 -9.65 -4.91
CA VAL A 39 -9.29 -8.38 -4.28
C VAL A 39 -9.53 -7.29 -5.31
N LYS A 40 -10.28 -6.27 -4.91
CA LYS A 40 -10.52 -5.05 -5.67
C LYS A 40 -9.83 -3.87 -4.99
N VAL A 41 -9.02 -3.14 -5.76
CA VAL A 41 -8.33 -1.92 -5.30
C VAL A 41 -9.33 -0.77 -5.16
N LEU A 42 -9.22 -0.05 -4.04
CA LEU A 42 -10.09 1.08 -3.67
C LEU A 42 -9.29 2.39 -3.50
N GLY A 43 -8.05 2.32 -3.02
CA GLY A 43 -7.21 3.49 -2.78
C GLY A 43 -5.81 3.12 -2.32
N VAL A 44 -5.00 4.11 -1.98
CA VAL A 44 -3.63 3.90 -1.49
C VAL A 44 -3.19 5.03 -0.54
N MET A 45 -2.46 4.68 0.52
CA MET A 45 -1.78 5.63 1.40
C MET A 45 -0.27 5.61 1.17
N ALA A 46 0.36 6.78 1.20
CA ALA A 46 1.80 6.96 1.01
C ALA A 46 2.52 7.09 2.36
N LEU A 47 2.88 5.96 2.98
CA LEU A 47 3.65 5.97 4.22
C LEU A 47 5.11 6.33 3.89
N LEU A 48 5.73 7.10 4.77
CA LEU A 48 7.17 7.27 4.86
C LEU A 48 7.64 6.50 6.08
N ASP A 49 8.14 5.29 5.85
CA ASP A 49 8.65 4.43 6.90
C ASP A 49 10.18 4.52 6.94
N GLU A 50 10.74 5.09 8.01
CA GLU A 50 12.19 5.28 8.17
C GLU A 50 12.88 5.94 6.95
N GLU A 51 12.20 6.93 6.33
CA GLU A 51 12.62 7.66 5.11
C GLU A 51 12.52 6.87 3.80
N GLU A 52 11.90 5.69 3.81
CA GLU A 52 11.56 4.91 2.64
C GLU A 52 10.08 5.13 2.25
N THR A 53 9.80 5.07 0.96
CA THR A 53 8.45 5.00 0.42
C THR A 53 7.92 3.61 0.73
N ASP A 54 6.73 3.58 1.31
CA ASP A 54 6.08 2.35 1.68
C ASP A 54 4.57 2.50 1.40
N TRP A 55 4.10 1.96 0.27
CA TRP A 55 2.72 2.14 -0.15
C TRP A 55 1.79 1.14 0.52
N LYS A 56 0.73 1.64 1.15
CA LYS A 56 -0.34 0.80 1.72
C LYS A 56 -1.58 0.85 0.84
N VAL A 57 -1.75 -0.14 -0.02
CA VAL A 57 -2.92 -0.24 -0.91
C VAL A 57 -4.14 -0.71 -0.13
N ILE A 58 -5.26 0.02 -0.25
CA ILE A 58 -6.53 -0.36 0.35
C ILE A 58 -7.32 -1.20 -0.64
N VAL A 59 -7.69 -2.41 -0.24
CA VAL A 59 -8.43 -3.35 -1.08
C VAL A 59 -9.56 -4.02 -0.31
N ILE A 60 -10.49 -4.65 -1.02
CA ILE A 60 -11.53 -5.50 -0.46
C ILE A 60 -11.61 -6.82 -1.22
N ASP A 61 -11.81 -7.95 -0.53
CA ASP A 61 -12.13 -9.23 -1.17
C ASP A 61 -13.33 -9.08 -2.12
N VAL A 62 -13.22 -9.57 -3.35
CA VAL A 62 -14.29 -9.50 -4.34
C VAL A 62 -15.56 -10.27 -3.93
N ASN A 63 -15.43 -11.22 -2.99
CA ASN A 63 -16.52 -12.02 -2.45
C ASN A 63 -17.14 -11.41 -1.18
N ASP A 64 -16.60 -10.31 -0.67
CA ASP A 64 -17.15 -9.63 0.51
C ASP A 64 -18.54 -9.05 0.20
N PRO A 65 -19.53 -9.14 1.14
CA PRO A 65 -20.86 -8.57 0.94
C PRO A 65 -20.89 -7.06 0.64
N LEU A 66 -19.89 -6.30 1.10
CA LEU A 66 -19.71 -4.88 0.81
C LEU A 66 -18.98 -4.62 -0.50
N ALA A 67 -18.29 -5.61 -1.09
CA ALA A 67 -17.51 -5.42 -2.31
C ALA A 67 -18.31 -4.74 -3.44
N PRO A 68 -19.59 -5.07 -3.74
CA PRO A 68 -20.35 -4.38 -4.78
C PRO A 68 -20.58 -2.89 -4.50
N LYS A 69 -20.55 -2.47 -3.23
CA LYS A 69 -20.80 -1.09 -2.78
C LYS A 69 -19.54 -0.24 -2.68
N LEU A 70 -18.36 -0.86 -2.52
CA LEU A 70 -17.08 -0.16 -2.45
C LEU A 70 -16.40 -0.16 -3.81
N ASN A 71 -16.37 0.95 -4.53
CA ASN A 71 -15.75 1.02 -5.85
C ASN A 71 -14.63 2.05 -5.97
N ASP A 72 -14.55 2.98 -5.03
CA ASP A 72 -13.48 3.96 -4.86
C ASP A 72 -13.29 4.30 -3.36
N VAL A 73 -12.28 5.10 -3.04
CA VAL A 73 -11.91 5.43 -1.65
C VAL A 73 -13.02 6.15 -0.89
N GLU A 74 -13.85 6.94 -1.57
CA GLU A 74 -14.95 7.69 -0.95
C GLU A 74 -16.06 6.76 -0.45
N ASP A 75 -16.24 5.60 -1.08
CA ASP A 75 -17.22 4.61 -0.62
C ASP A 75 -16.76 3.96 0.69
N VAL A 76 -15.45 3.86 0.93
CA VAL A 76 -14.89 3.35 2.19
C VAL A 76 -15.34 4.25 3.34
N GLU A 77 -15.15 5.56 3.25
CA GLU A 77 -15.57 6.48 4.32
C GLU A 77 -17.10 6.51 4.48
N ARG A 78 -17.86 6.33 3.39
CA ARG A 78 -19.33 6.28 3.45
C ARG A 78 -19.86 5.05 4.19
N HIS A 79 -19.26 3.88 3.95
CA HIS A 79 -19.77 2.60 4.46
C HIS A 79 -19.03 2.11 5.72
N LEU A 80 -17.80 2.56 5.92
CA LEU A 80 -16.89 2.20 7.02
C LEU A 80 -16.31 3.49 7.63
N PRO A 81 -17.15 4.38 8.17
CA PRO A 81 -16.73 5.71 8.62
C PRO A 81 -15.64 5.63 9.69
N GLY A 82 -14.58 6.40 9.49
CA GLY A 82 -13.42 6.45 10.38
C GLY A 82 -12.39 5.34 10.18
N LEU A 83 -12.62 4.35 9.31
CA LEU A 83 -11.64 3.29 9.04
C LEU A 83 -10.34 3.86 8.48
N LEU A 84 -10.40 4.72 7.45
CA LEU A 84 -9.21 5.31 6.85
C LEU A 84 -8.41 6.16 7.86
N ARG A 85 -9.12 6.88 8.74
CA ARG A 85 -8.48 7.63 9.83
C ARG A 85 -7.77 6.70 10.82
N ALA A 86 -8.42 5.60 11.20
CA ALA A 86 -7.83 4.61 12.09
C ALA A 86 -6.62 3.92 11.46
N THR A 87 -6.68 3.60 10.15
CA THR A 87 -5.54 3.03 9.40
C THR A 87 -4.36 3.99 9.35
N ASN A 88 -4.60 5.28 9.07
CA ASN A 88 -3.55 6.29 9.10
C ASN A 88 -2.91 6.39 10.50
N GLU A 89 -3.73 6.46 11.55
CA GLU A 89 -3.25 6.54 12.92
C GLU A 89 -2.45 5.30 13.32
N TRP A 90 -2.91 4.11 12.95
CA TRP A 90 -2.22 2.85 13.22
C TRP A 90 -0.80 2.86 12.65
N PHE A 91 -0.65 3.13 11.35
CA PHE A 91 0.66 3.18 10.71
C PHE A 91 1.55 4.33 11.20
N ARG A 92 0.96 5.43 11.68
CA ARG A 92 1.71 6.53 12.29
C ARG A 92 2.38 6.10 13.60
N ILE A 93 1.70 5.31 14.43
CA ILE A 93 2.12 5.06 15.82
C ILE A 93 2.62 3.65 16.10
N TYR A 94 2.50 2.70 15.17
CA TYR A 94 2.72 1.27 15.47
C TYR A 94 4.15 0.95 15.96
N LYS A 95 5.15 1.76 15.61
CA LYS A 95 6.55 1.59 16.05
C LYS A 95 6.90 2.30 17.36
N ILE A 96 6.01 3.14 17.91
CA ILE A 96 6.26 3.85 19.18
C ILE A 96 6.54 2.89 20.35
N PRO A 97 5.79 1.78 20.52
CA PRO A 97 6.09 0.81 21.59
C PRO A 97 7.48 0.19 21.48
N ASP A 98 8.07 0.15 20.28
CA ASP A 98 9.43 -0.34 20.02
C ASP A 98 10.50 0.75 20.25
N GLY A 99 10.12 1.94 20.71
CA GLY A 99 11.01 3.07 20.98
C GLY A 99 11.39 3.88 19.74
N LYS A 100 10.72 3.68 18.60
CA LYS A 100 10.93 4.44 17.36
C LYS A 100 10.00 5.66 17.29
N PRO A 101 10.35 6.70 16.50
CA PRO A 101 9.48 7.86 16.30
C PRO A 101 8.20 7.51 15.53
N GLU A 102 7.26 8.47 15.48
CA GLU A 102 6.10 8.37 14.59
C GLU A 102 6.53 8.33 13.11
N ASN A 103 5.87 7.49 12.33
CA ASN A 103 6.00 7.51 10.89
C ASN A 103 5.29 8.73 10.29
N GLN A 104 5.73 9.12 9.09
CA GLN A 104 5.14 10.24 8.36
C GLN A 104 4.35 9.75 7.15
N PHE A 105 3.55 10.64 6.56
CA PHE A 105 2.85 10.35 5.32
C PHE A 105 3.08 11.48 4.32
N ALA A 106 3.20 11.13 3.03
CA ALA A 106 3.00 12.11 1.98
C ALA A 106 1.51 12.53 1.90
N PHE A 107 1.21 13.54 1.08
CA PHE A 107 -0.15 14.06 0.89
C PHE A 107 -0.92 14.38 2.19
N THR A 108 -0.22 14.76 3.26
CA THR A 108 -0.83 15.01 4.58
C THR A 108 -1.64 13.82 5.13
N GLY A 109 -1.31 12.59 4.75
CA GLY A 109 -2.01 11.37 5.19
C GLY A 109 -3.29 11.04 4.41
N GLU A 110 -3.57 11.74 3.32
CA GLU A 110 -4.71 11.46 2.43
C GLU A 110 -4.57 10.06 1.79
N CYS A 111 -5.64 9.27 1.85
CA CYS A 111 -5.76 8.05 1.03
C CYS A 111 -6.16 8.47 -0.39
N LYS A 112 -5.26 8.28 -1.36
CA LYS A 112 -5.54 8.59 -2.77
C LYS A 112 -6.53 7.56 -3.34
N ASN A 113 -7.31 8.02 -4.31
CA ASN A 113 -8.36 7.23 -4.94
C ASN A 113 -7.83 6.02 -5.72
N LYS A 114 -8.75 5.18 -6.15
CA LYS A 114 -8.48 3.95 -6.91
C LYS A 114 -7.63 4.20 -8.15
N LYS A 115 -7.88 5.29 -8.88
CA LYS A 115 -7.13 5.60 -10.10
C LYS A 115 -5.64 5.76 -9.79
N TYR A 116 -5.32 6.57 -8.79
CA TYR A 116 -3.94 6.78 -8.36
C TYR A 116 -3.33 5.49 -7.82
N ALA A 117 -4.08 4.73 -7.02
CA ALA A 117 -3.64 3.42 -6.51
C ALA A 117 -3.29 2.44 -7.65
N MET A 118 -4.08 2.39 -8.71
CA MET A 118 -3.79 1.54 -9.87
C MET A 118 -2.56 2.01 -10.66
N ASP A 119 -2.25 3.30 -10.65
CA ASP A 119 -1.02 3.83 -11.25
C ASP A 119 0.21 3.37 -10.44
N VAL A 120 0.16 3.44 -9.10
CA VAL A 120 1.20 2.91 -8.19
C VAL A 120 1.39 1.39 -8.39
N VAL A 121 0.29 0.63 -8.44
CA VAL A 121 0.34 -0.83 -8.68
C VAL A 121 1.00 -1.14 -10.02
N ARG A 122 0.69 -0.37 -11.07
CA ARG A 122 1.31 -0.54 -12.39
C ARG A 122 2.81 -0.24 -12.35
N GLU A 123 3.22 0.86 -11.72
CA GLU A 123 4.63 1.23 -11.58
C GLU A 123 5.43 0.13 -10.88
N ALA A 124 4.92 -0.38 -9.75
CA ALA A 124 5.58 -1.45 -9.01
C ALA A 124 5.56 -2.79 -9.77
N ALA A 125 4.57 -3.04 -10.62
CA ALA A 125 4.55 -4.21 -11.50
C ALA A 125 5.60 -4.11 -12.61
N GLU A 126 5.76 -2.94 -13.22
CA GLU A 126 6.80 -2.67 -14.21
C GLU A 126 8.20 -2.72 -13.59
N ALA A 127 8.38 -2.23 -12.37
CA ALA A 127 9.62 -2.37 -11.61
C ALA A 127 9.98 -3.84 -11.39
N TRP A 128 9.01 -4.65 -10.97
CA TRP A 128 9.20 -6.09 -10.82
C TRP A 128 9.55 -6.80 -12.14
N ASP A 129 8.93 -6.42 -13.26
CA ASP A 129 9.29 -6.95 -14.59
C ASP A 129 10.76 -6.64 -14.93
N ARG A 130 11.20 -5.40 -14.70
CA ARG A 130 12.61 -5.02 -14.92
C ARG A 130 13.55 -5.80 -14.01
N LEU A 131 13.17 -6.02 -12.74
CA LEU A 131 13.92 -6.82 -11.79
C LEU A 131 14.11 -8.26 -12.28
N ILE A 132 13.01 -8.98 -12.56
CA ILE A 132 13.07 -10.41 -12.89
C ILE A 132 13.64 -10.68 -14.30
N THR A 133 13.61 -9.67 -15.18
CA THR A 133 14.26 -9.75 -16.51
C THR A 133 15.72 -9.29 -16.49
N GLY A 134 16.28 -8.95 -15.32
CA GLY A 134 17.69 -8.56 -15.16
C GLY A 134 18.03 -7.18 -15.72
N LYS A 135 17.03 -6.32 -15.94
CA LYS A 135 17.21 -4.94 -16.43
C LYS A 135 17.51 -3.94 -15.31
N THR A 136 17.25 -4.32 -14.05
CA THR A 136 17.56 -3.53 -12.85
C THR A 136 18.46 -4.36 -11.92
N GLN A 137 19.32 -3.68 -11.15
CA GLN A 137 20.14 -4.34 -10.14
C GLN A 137 19.24 -4.85 -8.99
N PRO A 138 19.31 -6.14 -8.63
CA PRO A 138 18.39 -6.73 -7.66
C PRO A 138 18.72 -6.40 -6.20
N GLY A 139 19.86 -5.73 -5.94
CA GLY A 139 20.34 -5.53 -4.59
C GLY A 139 20.54 -6.87 -3.87
N GLY A 140 19.82 -7.06 -2.76
CA GLY A 140 19.83 -8.32 -1.99
C GLY A 140 18.78 -9.35 -2.42
N ILE A 141 17.97 -9.07 -3.44
CA ILE A 141 16.86 -9.95 -3.86
C ILE A 141 17.39 -11.14 -4.66
N SER A 142 16.88 -12.34 -4.34
CA SER A 142 17.08 -13.53 -5.16
C SER A 142 16.16 -13.48 -6.38
N THR A 143 16.72 -13.26 -7.57
CA THR A 143 15.99 -13.21 -8.85
C THR A 143 16.24 -14.42 -9.73
#